data_AF-A0A7J3KDW6-F1
#
_entry.id   AF-A0A7J3KDW6-F1
#
_cell.length_a   1.000
_cell.length_b   1.000
_cell.length_c   1.000
_cell.angle_alpha   90.00
_cell.angle_beta   90.00
_cell.angle_gamma   90.00
#
_symmetry.space_group_name_H-M   'P 1'
#
loop_
_entity.id
_entity.type
_entity.pdbx_description
1 polymer ?
#
loop_
_entity_poly.entity_id
_entity_poly.type
_entity_poly.pdbx_seq_one_letter_code
_entity_poly.pdbx_strand_id
1 'polypeptide(L)' 'MKNRYEIIKDEKTIKSFIFSVLECASKDIMDYKMGKEEALDILVSKVFKESKGKADPKVIRKILKKVLNSKN' A
#
# COMPACT_ATOMS: atom_id res chain seq x y z
N MET A 1 25.82 -12.61 -12.13
CA MET A 1 25.44 -12.25 -10.74
C MET A 1 24.13 -11.48 -10.82
N LYS A 2 22.99 -12.07 -10.42
CA LYS A 2 21.67 -11.41 -10.51
C LYS A 2 21.53 -10.44 -9.33
N ASN A 3 21.34 -9.16 -9.63
CA ASN A 3 21.24 -8.09 -8.63
C ASN A 3 20.14 -8.41 -7.61
N ARG A 4 20.55 -8.48 -6.34
CA ARG A 4 19.65 -8.44 -5.19
C ARG A 4 19.03 -7.04 -5.16
N TYR A 5 17.72 -6.95 -4.95
CA TYR A 5 16.90 -5.72 -4.88
C TYR A 5 16.43 -5.14 -6.22
N GLU A 6 15.65 -5.91 -6.99
CA GLU A 6 14.74 -5.31 -7.96
C GLU A 6 13.57 -4.64 -7.22
N ILE A 7 13.53 -3.31 -7.27
CA ILE A 7 12.33 -2.56 -6.86
C ILE A 7 11.22 -2.96 -7.83
N ILE A 8 10.15 -3.53 -7.30
CA ILE A 8 8.95 -3.86 -8.05
C ILE A 8 8.35 -2.55 -8.51
N LYS A 9 8.38 -2.32 -9.83
CA LYS A 9 7.76 -1.16 -10.49
C LYS A 9 6.39 -1.49 -11.09
N ASP A 10 6.06 -2.78 -11.19
CA ASP A 10 4.81 -3.22 -11.78
C ASP A 10 3.63 -2.86 -10.89
N GLU A 11 2.75 -2.01 -11.40
CA GLU A 11 1.60 -1.51 -10.64
C GLU A 11 0.64 -2.65 -10.25
N LYS A 12 0.51 -3.71 -11.06
CA LYS A 12 -0.38 -4.84 -10.73
C LYS A 12 0.15 -5.61 -9.52
N THR A 13 1.46 -5.84 -9.47
CA THR A 13 2.09 -6.51 -8.32
C THR A 13 1.95 -5.68 -7.05
N ILE A 14 2.18 -4.36 -7.13
CA ILE A 14 2.00 -3.46 -5.98
C ILE A 14 0.53 -3.43 -5.54
N LYS A 15 -0.41 -3.36 -6.49
CA LYS A 15 -1.84 -3.45 -6.21
C LYS A 15 -2.21 -4.74 -5.49
N SER A 16 -1.63 -5.88 -5.88
CA SER A 16 -1.88 -7.16 -5.20
C SER A 16 -1.50 -7.09 -3.73
N PHE A 17 -0.33 -6.55 -3.38
CA PHE A 17 0.06 -6.36 -1.98
C PHE A 17 -0.86 -5.39 -1.25
N ILE A 18 -1.30 -4.32 -1.92
CA ILE A 18 -2.25 -3.37 -1.36
C ILE A 18 -3.57 -4.08 -1.03
N PHE A 19 -4.14 -4.85 -1.95
CA PHE A 19 -5.39 -5.58 -1.71
C PHE A 19 -5.27 -6.56 -0.55
N SER A 20 -4.20 -7.37 -0.50
CA SER A 20 -3.97 -8.28 0.63
C SER A 20 -3.89 -7.55 1.98
N VAL A 21 -3.21 -6.39 2.02
CA VAL A 21 -3.19 -5.58 3.26
C VAL A 21 -4.56 -5.02 3.57
N LEU A 22 -5.31 -4.52 2.57
CA LEU A 22 -6.63 -3.94 2.79
C LEU A 22 -7.64 -4.97 3.33
N GLU A 23 -7.55 -6.23 2.92
CA GLU A 23 -8.39 -7.31 3.45
C GLU A 23 -8.16 -7.52 4.96
N CYS A 24 -6.91 -7.42 5.42
CA CYS A 24 -6.56 -7.58 6.84
C CYS A 24 -6.61 -6.27 7.64
N ALA A 25 -6.50 -5.11 6.99
CA ALA A 25 -6.36 -3.79 7.61
C ALA A 25 -7.69 -3.02 7.66
N SER A 26 -8.78 -3.72 7.98
CA SER A 26 -10.13 -3.14 8.02
C SER A 26 -10.24 -1.91 8.94
N LYS A 27 -9.54 -1.92 10.07
CA LYS A 27 -9.54 -0.80 11.03
C LYS A 27 -8.85 0.44 10.46
N ASP A 28 -7.68 0.30 9.86
CA ASP A 28 -6.92 1.42 9.29
C ASP A 28 -7.65 2.05 8.09
N ILE A 29 -8.37 1.24 7.31
CA ILE A 29 -9.25 1.75 6.24
C ILE A 29 -10.37 2.62 6.82
N MET A 30 -11.00 2.16 7.89
CA MET A 30 -12.08 2.89 8.56
C MET A 30 -11.56 4.20 9.14
N ASP A 31 -10.43 4.16 9.85
CA ASP A 31 -9.77 5.35 10.40
C ASP A 31 -9.41 6.36 9.29
N TYR A 32 -8.87 5.89 8.16
CA TYR A 32 -8.59 6.76 7.01
C TYR A 32 -9.87 7.39 6.44
N LYS A 33 -10.94 6.61 6.29
CA LYS A 33 -12.24 7.10 5.82
C LYS A 33 -12.91 8.09 6.79
N MET A 34 -12.58 8.01 8.08
CA MET A 34 -12.98 8.99 9.09
C MET A 34 -12.15 10.27 9.06
N GLY A 35 -11.20 10.40 8.12
CA GLY A 35 -10.36 11.58 7.96
C GLY A 35 -9.05 11.52 8.74
N LYS A 36 -8.69 10.37 9.34
CA LYS A 36 -7.40 10.23 10.02
C LYS A 36 -6.30 9.95 9.01
N GLU A 37 -5.57 10.99 8.62
CA GLU A 37 -4.46 10.86 7.66
C GLU A 37 -3.34 9.93 8.15
N GLU A 38 -3.12 9.82 9.47
CA GLU A 38 -2.15 8.88 10.07
C GLU A 38 -2.42 7.42 9.69
N ALA A 39 -3.69 7.05 9.46
CA ALA A 39 -4.05 5.70 9.05
C ALA A 39 -3.50 5.35 7.66
N LEU A 40 -3.31 6.37 6.79
CA LEU A 40 -2.67 6.18 5.50
C LEU A 40 -1.19 5.79 5.65
N ASP A 41 -0.47 6.43 6.57
CA ASP A 41 0.94 6.14 6.87
C ASP A 41 1.12 4.72 7.44
N ILE A 42 0.17 4.27 8.26
CA ILE A 42 0.13 2.90 8.78
C ILE A 42 -0.10 1.90 7.63
N LEU A 43 -1.06 2.16 6.74
CA LEU A 43 -1.33 1.33 5.57
C LEU A 43 -0.10 1.23 4.64
N VAL A 44 0.56 2.35 4.37
CA VAL A 44 1.80 2.37 3.57
C VAL A 44 2.87 1.49 4.22
N SER A 45 3.05 1.60 5.54
CA SER A 45 4.03 0.81 6.29
C SER A 45 3.72 -0.70 6.25
N LYS A 46 2.45 -1.08 6.34
CA LYS A 46 1.99 -2.48 6.22
C LYS A 46 2.28 -3.04 4.83
N VAL A 47 1.92 -2.31 3.78
CA VAL A 47 2.19 -2.74 2.39
C VAL A 47 3.68 -2.81 2.09
N PHE A 48 4.48 -1.87 2.61
CA PHE A 48 5.92 -1.91 2.46
C PHE A 48 6.53 -3.18 3.06
N LYS A 49 6.10 -3.55 4.28
CA LYS A 49 6.50 -4.81 4.93
C LYS A 49 6.04 -6.03 4.16
N GLU A 50 4.79 -6.06 3.68
CA GLU A 50 4.24 -7.15 2.87
C GLU A 50 5.04 -7.35 1.56
N SER A 51 5.42 -6.25 0.92
CA SER A 51 6.27 -6.28 -0.28
C SER A 51 7.72 -6.71 0.01
N LYS A 52 8.07 -6.99 1.27
CA LYS A 52 9.44 -7.28 1.75
C LYS A 52 10.43 -6.17 1.38
N GLY A 53 9.99 -4.92 1.46
CA GLY A 53 10.78 -3.74 1.10
C GLY A 53 11.07 -3.60 -0.38
N LYS A 54 10.36 -4.33 -1.25
CA LYS A 54 10.56 -4.29 -2.70
C LYS A 54 9.71 -3.25 -3.41
N ALA A 55 8.72 -2.66 -2.75
CA ALA A 55 7.89 -1.61 -3.33
C ALA A 55 8.24 -0.23 -2.76
N ASP A 56 8.18 0.80 -3.60
CA ASP A 56 8.49 2.17 -3.19
C ASP A 56 7.33 2.77 -2.36
N PRO A 57 7.60 3.36 -1.18
CA PRO A 57 6.55 3.90 -0.30
C PRO A 57 5.78 5.07 -0.91
N LYS A 58 6.39 5.88 -1.80
CA LYS A 58 5.68 6.96 -2.51
C LYS A 58 4.69 6.38 -3.52
N VAL A 59 5.09 5.32 -4.22
CA VAL A 59 4.21 4.60 -5.18
C VAL A 59 3.06 3.93 -4.43
N ILE A 60 3.36 3.22 -3.35
CA ILE A 60 2.35 2.60 -2.47
C ILE A 60 1.32 3.64 -2.02
N ARG A 61 1.77 4.78 -1.48
CA ARG A 61 0.87 5.86 -1.03
C ARG A 61 -0.01 6.38 -2.16
N LYS A 62 0.55 6.60 -3.34
CA LYS A 62 -0.18 7.10 -4.51
C LYS A 62 -1.29 6.11 -4.93
N ILE A 63 -0.98 4.82 -4.96
CA ILE A 63 -1.95 3.79 -5.33
C ILE A 63 -2.99 3.59 -4.22
N LEU A 64 -2.60 3.56 -2.94
CA LEU A 64 -3.52 3.49 -1.80
C LEU A 64 -4.54 4.63 -1.83
N LYS A 65 -4.08 5.89 -1.99
CA LYS A 65 -4.98 7.04 -2.13
C LYS A 65 -5.95 6.86 -3.29
N LYS A 66 -5.47 6.39 -4.45
CA LYS A 66 -6.34 6.09 -5.60
C LYS A 66 -7.37 5.00 -5.25
N VAL A 67 -6.96 3.87 -4.67
CA VAL A 67 -7.88 2.76 -4.36
C VAL A 67 -8.92 3.16 -3.31
N LEU A 68 -8.52 3.88 -2.28
CA LEU A 68 -9.40 4.30 -1.19
C LEU A 68 -10.34 5.45 -1.60
N ASN A 69 -9.90 6.35 -2.47
CA ASN A 69 -10.66 7.50 -2.95
C ASN A 69 -11.43 7.23 -4.27
N SER A 70 -11.14 6.13 -4.98
CA SER A 70 -11.83 5.76 -6.22
C SER A 70 -13.16 5.06 -5.99
N LYS A 71 -13.70 5.06 -4.76
CA LYS A 71 -15.11 4.74 -4.51
C LYS A 71 -15.92 6.03 -4.70
N ASN A 72 -16.35 6.26 -5.93
CA ASN A 72 -17.49 7.09 -6.26
C ASN A 72 -18.57 6.19 -6.86
#